data_AF-A0A5K1FRG7-F1
#
_entry.id   AF-A0A5K1FRG7-F1
#
_cell.length_a   1.000
_cell.length_b   1.000
_cell.length_c   1.000
_cell.angle_alpha   90.00
_cell.angle_beta   90.00
_cell.angle_gamma   90.00
#
_symmetry.space_group_name_H-M   'P 1'
#
loop_
_entity.id
_entity.type
_entity.pdbx_description
1 polymer ?
#
loop_
_entity_poly.entity_id
_entity_poly.type
_entity_poly.pdbx_seq_one_letter_code
_entity_poly.pdbx_strand_id
1 'polypeptide(L)'
;GEEEANLVRFLVARSMDPEKAAKMFVQWRKWRAEIAPLGHILDDEVADQLNARKINLQGVTKSGHSMIVFLARLHFPSKDRLQYK
;
A
#
# COMPACT_ATOMS: atom_id res chain seq x y z
N GLY A 1 -15.91 5.63 -11.86
CA GLY A 1 -14.57 6.29 -11.89
C GLY A 1 -13.63 5.66 -10.87
N GLU A 2 -12.34 6.01 -10.82
CA GLU A 2 -11.40 5.43 -9.82
C GLU A 2 -11.86 5.62 -8.36
N GLU A 3 -12.51 6.75 -8.05
CA GLU A 3 -13.07 7.00 -6.72
C GLU A 3 -14.19 6.02 -6.35
N GLU A 4 -15.07 5.71 -7.29
CA GLU A 4 -16.15 4.73 -7.11
C GLU A 4 -15.59 3.33 -6.87
N ALA A 5 -14.57 2.93 -7.64
CA ALA A 5 -13.87 1.66 -7.42
C ALA A 5 -13.18 1.60 -6.05
N ASN A 6 -12.65 2.73 -5.56
CA ASN A 6 -12.05 2.81 -4.23
C ASN A 6 -13.10 2.69 -3.12
N LEU A 7 -14.24 3.36 -3.22
CA LEU A 7 -15.32 3.26 -2.23
C LEU A 7 -15.82 1.82 -2.05
N VAL A 8 -16.02 1.10 -3.16
CA VAL A 8 -16.42 -0.32 -3.10
C VAL A 8 -15.37 -1.18 -2.39
N ARG A 9 -14.07 -0.93 -2.60
CA ARG A 9 -13.00 -1.67 -1.90
C ARG A 9 -13.06 -1.48 -0.38
N PHE A 10 -13.35 -0.27 0.10
CA PHE A 10 -13.50 -0.01 1.54
C PHE A 10 -14.75 -0.68 2.13
N LEU A 11 -15.86 -0.71 1.38
CA LEU A 11 -17.07 -1.43 1.79
C LEU A 11 -16.78 -2.94 1.93
N VAL A 12 -16.19 -3.56 0.90
CA VAL A 12 -15.83 -4.99 0.94
C VAL A 12 -14.89 -5.29 2.11
N ALA A 13 -13.85 -4.46 2.32
CA ALA A 13 -12.90 -4.64 3.42
C ALA A 13 -13.52 -4.47 4.82
N ARG A 14 -14.70 -3.86 4.91
CA ARG A 14 -15.46 -3.64 6.16
C ARG A 14 -16.79 -4.39 6.18
N SER A 15 -16.89 -5.51 5.44
CA SER A 15 -18.07 -6.37 5.45
C SER A 15 -19.36 -5.64 5.07
N MET A 16 -19.27 -4.71 4.12
CA MET A 16 -20.35 -3.84 3.65
C MET A 16 -20.93 -2.90 4.72
N ASP A 17 -20.20 -2.66 5.82
CA ASP A 17 -20.57 -1.68 6.85
C ASP A 17 -20.21 -0.25 6.37
N PRO A 18 -21.21 0.60 6.06
CA PRO A 18 -20.96 1.92 5.49
C PRO A 18 -20.28 2.87 6.48
N GLU A 19 -20.55 2.77 7.78
CA GLU A 19 -19.94 3.64 8.80
C GLU A 19 -18.46 3.31 8.98
N LYS A 20 -18.13 2.02 9.10
CA LYS A 20 -16.73 1.58 9.22
C LYS A 20 -15.95 1.84 7.93
N ALA A 21 -16.56 1.63 6.77
CA ALA A 21 -15.95 1.92 5.47
C ALA A 21 -15.65 3.42 5.32
N ALA A 22 -16.62 4.30 5.63
CA ALA A 22 -16.44 5.74 5.58
C ALA A 22 -15.32 6.22 6.51
N LYS A 23 -15.29 5.72 7.76
CA LYS A 23 -14.22 6.03 8.72
C LYS A 23 -12.83 5.65 8.18
N MET A 24 -12.70 4.45 7.60
CA MET A 24 -11.45 3.98 7.01
C MET A 24 -11.06 4.78 5.76
N PHE A 25 -12.03 5.13 4.91
CA PHE A 25 -11.79 5.94 3.71
C PHE A 25 -11.22 7.32 4.06
N VAL A 26 -11.76 7.98 5.09
CA VAL A 26 -11.24 9.27 5.57
C VAL A 26 -9.81 9.14 6.09
N GLN A 27 -9.51 8.10 6.86
CA GLN A 27 -8.14 7.84 7.33
C GLN A 27 -7.18 7.58 6.17
N TRP A 28 -7.59 6.77 5.20
CA TRP A 28 -6.79 6.49 4.00
C TRP A 28 -6.55 7.75 3.17
N ARG A 29 -7.55 8.62 2.98
CA ARG A 29 -7.41 9.91 2.27
C ARG A 29 -6.38 10.81 2.94
N LYS A 30 -6.42 10.94 4.27
CA LYS A 30 -5.44 11.74 5.02
C LYS A 30 -4.02 11.19 4.84
N TRP A 31 -3.85 9.89 5.05
CA TRP A 31 -2.55 9.22 4.84
C TRP A 31 -2.04 9.38 3.40
N ARG A 32 -2.90 9.19 2.38
CA ARG A 32 -2.51 9.36 0.97
C ARG A 32 -2.09 10.79 0.65
N ALA A 33 -2.78 11.80 1.19
CA ALA A 33 -2.41 13.20 1.00
C ALA A 33 -1.03 13.52 1.62
N GLU A 34 -0.67 12.84 2.72
CA GLU A 34 0.64 12.99 3.37
C GLU A 34 1.77 12.29 2.59
N ILE A 35 1.54 11.06 2.11
CA ILE A 35 2.61 10.24 1.51
C ILE A 35 2.70 10.29 -0.02
N ALA A 36 1.67 10.79 -0.70
CA ALA A 36 1.59 10.86 -2.15
C ALA A 36 0.73 12.07 -2.58
N PRO A 37 1.21 13.30 -2.34
CA PRO A 37 0.43 14.53 -2.57
C PRO A 37 0.03 14.73 -4.03
N LEU A 38 0.77 14.13 -4.97
CA LEU A 38 0.46 14.11 -6.42
C LEU A 38 -0.56 13.02 -6.81
N GLY A 39 -1.15 12.33 -5.82
CA GLY A 39 -2.03 11.18 -6.04
C GLY A 39 -1.28 9.87 -6.31
N HIS A 40 0.02 9.94 -6.62
CA HIS A 40 0.94 8.82 -6.83
C HIS A 40 2.33 9.16 -6.29
N ILE A 41 3.21 8.15 -6.21
CA ILE A 41 4.64 8.31 -5.92
C ILE A 41 5.33 8.17 -7.26
N LEU A 42 6.28 9.05 -7.57
CA LEU A 42 7.02 8.97 -8.82
C LEU A 42 8.00 7.79 -8.75
N ASP A 43 8.16 7.06 -9.87
CA ASP A 43 9.08 5.93 -9.93
C ASP A 43 10.52 6.35 -9.58
N ASP A 44 10.92 7.57 -9.96
CA ASP A 44 12.22 8.15 -9.63
C ASP A 44 12.44 8.32 -8.12
N GLU A 45 11.39 8.60 -7.33
CA GLU A 45 11.48 8.72 -5.86
C GLU A 45 11.78 7.37 -5.19
N VAL A 46 11.48 6.26 -5.87
CA VAL A 46 11.58 4.90 -5.34
C VAL A 46 12.44 3.99 -6.23
N ALA A 47 13.26 4.56 -7.12
CA ALA A 47 14.04 3.81 -8.11
C ALA A 47 14.91 2.71 -7.48
N ASP A 48 15.57 2.99 -6.36
CA ASP A 48 16.37 2.00 -5.62
C ASP A 48 15.52 0.84 -5.07
N GLN A 49 14.29 1.14 -4.63
CA GLN A 49 13.36 0.13 -4.11
C GLN A 49 12.84 -0.77 -5.23
N LEU A 50 12.55 -0.19 -6.41
CA LEU A 50 12.13 -0.92 -7.61
C LEU A 50 13.28 -1.79 -8.15
N ASN A 51 14.49 -1.24 -8.24
CA ASN A 51 15.69 -1.92 -8.72
C ASN A 51 16.10 -3.09 -7.82
N ALA A 52 15.88 -2.99 -6.50
CA ALA A 52 16.19 -4.08 -5.56
C ALA A 52 15.36 -5.35 -5.80
N ARG A 53 14.21 -5.26 -6.49
CA ARG A 53 13.32 -6.39 -6.83
C ARG A 53 13.02 -7.34 -5.66
N LYS A 54 12.95 -6.75 -4.46
CA LYS A 54 12.77 -7.48 -3.20
C LYS A 54 11.33 -7.85 -2.89
N ILE A 55 10.36 -7.36 -3.68
CA ILE A 55 8.93 -7.66 -3.55
C ILE A 55 8.43 -8.22 -4.87
N ASN A 56 7.81 -9.40 -4.85
CA ASN A 56 7.27 -10.05 -6.04
C ASN A 56 5.83 -10.50 -5.80
N LEU A 57 4.92 -10.22 -6.74
CA LEU A 57 3.58 -10.79 -6.75
C LEU A 57 3.65 -12.17 -7.41
N GLN A 58 3.38 -13.22 -6.65
CA GLN A 58 3.54 -14.62 -7.07
C GLN A 58 2.20 -15.31 -7.39
N GLY A 59 1.16 -14.52 -7.69
CA GLY A 59 -0.18 -15.02 -8.02
C GLY A 59 -1.13 -15.02 -6.82
N VAL A 60 -2.09 -15.95 -6.82
CA VAL A 60 -3.14 -16.08 -5.79
C VAL A 60 -2.99 -17.39 -5.01
N THR A 61 -3.29 -17.35 -3.72
CA THR A 61 -3.35 -18.54 -2.87
C THR A 61 -4.58 -19.38 -3.21
N LYS A 62 -4.63 -20.62 -2.69
CA LYS A 62 -5.80 -21.50 -2.85
C LYS A 62 -7.11 -20.89 -2.34
N SER A 63 -7.04 -19.96 -1.39
CA SER A 63 -8.19 -19.23 -0.86
C SER A 63 -8.49 -17.92 -1.61
N GLY A 64 -7.83 -17.66 -2.73
CA GLY A 64 -8.09 -16.50 -3.60
C GLY A 64 -7.41 -15.20 -3.16
N HIS A 65 -6.48 -15.24 -2.20
CA HIS A 65 -5.76 -14.04 -1.74
C HIS A 65 -4.49 -13.82 -2.56
N SER A 66 -4.17 -12.57 -2.89
CA SER A 66 -2.89 -12.23 -3.53
C SER A 66 -1.70 -12.65 -2.66
N MET A 67 -0.71 -13.31 -3.27
CA MET A 67 0.52 -13.75 -2.61
C MET A 67 1.68 -12.84 -2.98
N ILE A 68 2.23 -12.17 -1.97
CA ILE A 68 3.40 -11.29 -2.11
C ILE A 68 4.59 -11.96 -1.42
N VAL A 69 5.70 -12.10 -2.12
CA VAL A 69 6.96 -12.64 -1.57
C VAL A 69 7.97 -11.51 -1.35
N PHE A 70 8.48 -11.41 -0.13
CA PHE A 70 9.51 -10.48 0.27
C PHE A 70 10.87 -11.17 0.41
N LEU A 71 11.87 -10.74 -0.36
CA LEU A 71 13.24 -11.22 -0.29
C LEU A 71 14.06 -10.34 0.66
N ALA A 72 13.95 -10.62 1.96
CA ALA A 72 14.59 -9.81 3.01
C ALA A 72 16.11 -9.67 2.86
N ARG A 73 16.79 -10.68 2.30
CA ARG A 73 18.24 -10.63 2.03
C ARG A 73 18.65 -9.54 1.03
N LEU A 74 17.70 -9.02 0.23
CA LEU A 74 17.91 -7.93 -0.73
C LEU A 74 17.53 -6.57 -0.13
N HIS A 75 17.20 -6.50 1.16
CA HIS A 75 16.82 -5.27 1.82
C HIS A 75 18.05 -4.45 2.20
N PHE A 76 18.18 -3.28 1.58
CA PHE A 76 19.06 -2.21 2.04
C PHE A 76 18.27 -1.31 2.99
N PRO A 77 18.59 -1.30 4.30
CA PRO A 77 17.90 -0.43 5.25
C PRO A 77 18.20 1.04 4.96
N SER A 78 17.25 1.92 5.26
CA SER A 78 17.49 3.36 5.19
C SER A 78 18.67 3.74 6.09
N LYS A 79 19.52 4.64 5.60
CA LYS A 79 20.66 5.19 6.35
C LYS A 79 20.22 6.17 7.43
N ASP A 80 18.96 6.64 7.39
CA ASP A 80 18.35 7.43 8.45
C ASP A 80 18.02 6.55 9.65
N ARG A 81 19.06 6.07 10.32
CA ARG A 81 18.97 5.45 11.64
C ARG A 81 18.86 6.52 12.73
N LEU A 82 18.04 7.55 12.50
CA LEU A 82 17.69 8.54 13.52
C LEU A 82 16.25 8.29 13.98
N GLN A 83 16.19 7.70 15.19
CA GLN A 83 15.12 7.80 16.18
C GLN A 83 13.89 6.89 16.02
N TYR A 84 14.07 5.61 16.39
CA TYR A 84 13.10 4.99 17.29
C TYR A 84 13.75 4.95 18.68
N LYS A 85 13.47 5.99 19.49
CA LYS A 85 13.59 5.94 20.96
C LYS A 85 12.18 5.81 21.52
#